data_AF-A0A9J6GDH6-F1
#
_entry.id   AF-A0A9J6GDH6-F1
#
_cell.length_a   1.000
_cell.length_b   1.000
_cell.length_c   1.000
_cell.angle_alpha   90.00
_cell.angle_beta   90.00
_cell.angle_gamma   90.00
#
_symmetry.space_group_name_H-M   'P 1'
#
loop_
_entity.id
_entity.type
_entity.pdbx_description
1 polymer ?
#
loop_
_entity_poly.entity_id
_entity_poly.type
_entity_poly.pdbx_seq_one_letter_code
_entity_poly.pdbx_strand_id
1 'polypeptide(L)'
;MRADLQITMIGRGEYQGHSELWLPLYAKHSSRLPKAVPLQKECLEGSNQYSCEVCGGKRNAVRCIRLRRLPPVLSLQLLRFNFDRQAGCRKINTAVQFSESLDLSPHLQQPAGSTVYSLVAVLIHQGPSANSGHYVAHIKDRTSGSWYRFNDDGVCKMRGRQLQLNTDDESPTHSTGSGEERAYFVDARLFAVLFASELQPYFPLLRPL
;
A
#
# COMPACT_ATOMS: atom_id res chain seq x y z
N MET A 1 12.72 -5.58 11.09
CA MET A 1 13.42 -5.86 9.81
C MET A 1 12.76 -5.03 8.72
N ARG A 2 13.54 -4.35 7.87
CA ARG A 2 13.06 -3.46 6.79
C ARG A 2 13.04 -4.22 5.45
N ALA A 3 12.18 -3.80 4.52
CA ALA A 3 12.28 -4.19 3.12
C ALA A 3 13.59 -3.64 2.54
N ASP A 4 14.33 -4.43 1.77
CA ASP A 4 15.48 -3.89 1.04
C ASP A 4 15.10 -3.60 -0.40
N LEU A 5 15.15 -2.31 -0.73
CA LEU A 5 15.00 -1.81 -2.08
C LEU A 5 16.39 -1.64 -2.69
N GLN A 6 16.58 -2.24 -3.86
CA GLN A 6 17.71 -1.92 -4.71
C GLN A 6 17.28 -0.91 -5.76
N ILE A 7 17.86 0.28 -5.73
CA ILE A 7 17.72 1.27 -6.79
C ILE A 7 18.85 1.01 -7.78
N THR A 8 18.49 0.66 -9.02
CA THR A 8 19.47 0.46 -10.08
C THR A 8 19.38 1.62 -11.06
N MET A 9 20.46 2.39 -11.14
CA MET A 9 20.77 3.32 -12.21
C MET A 9 21.79 2.63 -13.11
N ILE A 10 21.75 2.84 -14.43
CA ILE A 10 22.64 2.21 -15.42
C ILE A 10 24.05 1.91 -14.83
N GLY A 11 24.33 0.63 -14.53
CA GLY A 11 25.63 0.14 -14.04
C GLY A 11 25.98 0.32 -12.55
N ARG A 12 25.17 1.04 -11.75
CA ARG A 12 25.37 1.21 -10.29
C ARG A 12 24.10 0.85 -9.51
N GLY A 13 24.26 -0.01 -8.49
CA GLY A 13 23.19 -0.37 -7.56
C GLY A 13 23.40 0.29 -6.21
N GLU A 14 22.41 1.06 -5.76
CA GLU A 14 22.34 1.56 -4.38
C GLU A 14 21.30 0.76 -3.60
N TYR A 15 21.63 0.45 -2.34
CA TYR A 15 20.76 -0.31 -1.45
C TYR A 15 20.19 0.60 -0.39
N GLN A 16 18.88 0.57 -0.22
CA GLN A 16 18.19 1.32 0.81
C GLN A 16 17.21 0.40 1.54
N GLY A 17 17.29 0.39 2.87
CA GLY A 17 16.35 -0.33 3.73
C GLY A 17 15.16 0.53 4.09
N HIS A 18 13.95 0.10 3.71
CA HIS A 18 12.68 0.80 3.91
C HIS A 18 11.73 -0.03 4.80
N SER A 19 11.22 0.52 5.89
CA SER A 19 10.16 -0.15 6.68
C SER A 19 8.77 -0.05 6.04
N GLU A 20 8.61 0.89 5.11
CA GLU A 20 7.33 1.26 4.52
C GLU A 20 7.53 1.51 3.02
N LEU A 21 6.56 1.09 2.20
CA LEU A 21 6.55 1.41 0.78
C LEU A 21 5.50 2.47 0.52
N TRP A 22 5.96 3.59 -0.04
CA TRP A 22 5.13 4.72 -0.43
C TRP A 22 4.66 4.49 -1.86
N LEU A 23 3.35 4.31 -2.03
CA LEU A 23 2.73 4.06 -3.32
C LEU A 23 2.22 5.38 -3.90
N PRO A 24 2.88 5.94 -4.94
CA PRO A 24 2.35 7.10 -5.63
C PRO A 24 1.06 6.71 -6.35
N LEU A 25 -0.02 7.41 -6.03
CA LEU A 25 -1.27 7.28 -6.78
C LEU A 25 -1.26 8.29 -7.91
N TYR A 26 -0.93 7.83 -9.12
CA TYR A 26 -1.10 8.65 -10.31
C TYR A 26 -2.58 8.68 -10.69
N ALA A 27 -3.15 9.88 -10.69
CA ALA A 27 -4.59 10.16 -10.76
C ALA A 27 -5.32 9.70 -12.05
N LYS A 28 -4.73 8.83 -12.89
CA LYS A 28 -5.26 8.53 -14.23
C LYS A 28 -5.86 7.14 -14.44
N HIS A 29 -5.61 6.13 -13.60
CA HIS A 29 -6.23 4.80 -13.78
C HIS A 29 -6.48 4.11 -12.43
N SER A 30 -7.56 3.31 -12.32
CA SER A 30 -7.81 2.49 -11.14
C SER A 30 -6.58 1.62 -10.87
N SER A 31 -5.89 1.88 -9.78
CA SER A 31 -4.64 1.21 -9.45
C SER A 31 -4.99 -0.05 -8.66
N ARG A 32 -4.76 -1.22 -9.26
CA ARG A 32 -4.66 -2.46 -8.49
C ARG A 32 -3.35 -2.40 -7.71
N LEU A 33 -3.35 -2.65 -6.40
CA LEU A 33 -2.14 -2.60 -5.57
C LEU A 33 -0.92 -3.36 -6.10
N PRO A 34 -1.02 -4.53 -6.78
CA PRO A 34 0.17 -5.13 -7.37
C PRO A 34 0.80 -4.29 -8.51
N LYS A 35 0.02 -3.47 -9.22
CA LYS A 35 0.54 -2.58 -10.28
C LYS A 35 1.01 -1.21 -9.75
N ALA A 36 0.60 -0.83 -8.54
CA ALA A 36 0.91 0.48 -7.96
C ALA A 36 2.28 0.52 -7.27
N VAL A 37 2.89 -0.63 -6.97
CA VAL A 37 4.27 -0.69 -6.46
C VAL A 37 5.20 -0.10 -7.53
N PRO A 38 6.02 0.93 -7.21
CA PRO A 38 6.83 1.67 -8.19
C PRO A 38 8.07 0.86 -8.63
N LEU A 39 7.83 -0.30 -9.22
CA LEU A 39 8.86 -1.22 -9.75
C LEU A 39 9.08 -1.00 -11.25
N GLN A 40 8.32 -0.09 -11.85
CA GLN A 40 8.47 0.25 -13.27
C GLN A 40 9.78 1.00 -13.52
N LYS A 41 10.33 0.79 -14.71
CA LYS A 41 11.50 1.53 -15.19
C LYS A 41 11.08 2.95 -15.53
N GLU A 42 11.86 3.92 -15.11
CA GLU A 42 11.69 5.35 -15.37
C GLU A 42 12.84 5.83 -16.26
N CYS A 43 12.53 6.48 -17.38
CA CYS A 43 13.53 7.13 -18.22
C CYS A 43 13.81 8.55 -17.70
N LEU A 44 15.05 8.82 -17.36
CA LEU A 44 15.57 10.09 -16.90
C LEU A 44 16.18 10.85 -18.07
N GLU A 45 15.40 11.75 -18.67
CA GLU A 45 15.78 12.50 -19.88
C GLU A 45 15.48 14.00 -19.73
N GLY A 46 16.01 14.81 -20.65
CA GLY A 46 15.81 16.27 -20.65
C GLY A 46 16.26 16.94 -19.36
N SER A 47 15.35 17.68 -18.71
CA SER A 47 15.64 18.35 -17.43
C SER A 47 15.87 17.38 -16.27
N ASN A 48 15.38 16.14 -16.37
CA ASN A 48 15.46 15.10 -15.35
C ASN A 48 16.63 14.12 -15.57
N GLN A 49 17.62 14.48 -16.40
CA GLN A 49 18.80 13.66 -16.65
C GLN A 49 19.59 13.35 -15.36
N TYR A 50 20.16 12.14 -15.31
CA TYR A 50 21.00 11.69 -14.21
C TYR A 50 22.35 12.41 -14.22
N SER A 51 22.79 12.90 -13.06
CA SER A 51 24.14 13.47 -12.90
C SER A 51 25.16 12.35 -12.68
N CYS A 52 25.85 11.96 -13.75
CA CYS A 52 26.84 10.90 -13.72
C CYS A 52 28.21 11.45 -13.31
N GLU A 53 28.69 11.08 -12.12
CA GLU A 53 30.01 11.48 -11.61
C GLU A 53 31.16 10.94 -12.48
N VAL A 54 31.06 9.69 -12.94
CA VAL A 54 32.07 9.05 -13.82
C VAL A 54 32.15 9.75 -15.17
N CYS A 55 31.01 10.19 -15.68
CA CYS A 55 30.90 10.86 -16.97
C CYS A 55 31.18 12.37 -16.87
N GLY A 56 31.27 12.91 -15.65
CA GLY A 56 31.42 14.34 -15.38
C GLY A 56 30.23 15.20 -15.83
N GLY A 57 29.00 14.66 -15.90
CA GLY A 57 27.86 15.47 -16.36
C GLY A 57 26.52 14.75 -16.47
N LYS A 58 25.49 15.50 -16.89
CA LYS A 58 24.12 15.01 -17.08
C LYS A 58 24.00 14.06 -18.27
N ARG A 59 23.34 12.91 -18.07
CA ARG A 59 23.12 11.89 -19.10
C ARG A 59 21.72 11.32 -19.02
N ASN A 60 21.21 10.86 -20.16
CA ASN A 60 20.01 10.05 -20.17
C ASN A 60 20.29 8.76 -19.39
N ALA A 61 19.35 8.34 -18.55
CA ALA A 61 19.48 7.13 -17.77
C ALA A 61 18.14 6.42 -17.60
N VAL A 62 18.19 5.15 -17.19
CA VAL A 62 17.01 4.41 -16.76
C VAL A 62 17.16 4.10 -15.28
N ARG A 63 16.18 4.54 -14.48
CA ARG A 63 16.06 4.23 -13.06
C ARG A 63 15.06 3.10 -12.87
N CYS A 64 15.39 2.11 -12.05
CA CYS A 64 14.40 1.12 -11.61
C CYS A 64 14.61 0.76 -10.15
N ILE A 65 13.50 0.44 -9.48
CA ILE A 65 13.47 -0.07 -8.11
C ILE A 65 13.18 -1.57 -8.16
N ARG A 66 13.92 -2.36 -7.39
CA ARG A 66 13.71 -3.80 -7.27
C ARG A 66 13.60 -4.20 -5.80
N LEU A 67 12.68 -5.11 -5.52
CA LEU A 67 12.56 -5.75 -4.20
C LEU A 67 13.64 -6.84 -4.08
N ARG A 68 14.37 -6.85 -2.96
CA ARG A 68 15.36 -7.89 -2.65
C ARG A 68 14.94 -8.75 -1.47
N ARG A 69 14.60 -8.10 -0.35
CA ARG A 69 14.12 -8.76 0.86
C ARG A 69 12.78 -8.18 1.28
N LEU A 70 11.89 -9.08 1.66
CA LEU A 70 10.54 -8.79 2.06
C LEU A 70 10.44 -8.73 3.59
N PRO A 71 9.84 -7.69 4.19
CA PRO A 71 9.68 -7.59 5.63
C PRO A 71 8.52 -8.49 6.11
N PRO A 72 8.54 -9.01 7.34
CA PRO A 72 7.43 -9.83 7.86
C PRO A 72 6.10 -9.08 7.93
N VAL A 73 6.15 -7.75 8.09
CA VAL A 73 5.01 -6.85 8.00
C VAL A 73 5.30 -5.80 6.94
N LEU A 74 4.40 -5.69 5.97
CA LEU A 74 4.46 -4.74 4.87
C LEU A 74 3.40 -3.66 5.09
N SER A 75 3.85 -2.42 5.21
CA SER A 75 3.01 -1.22 5.23
C SER A 75 3.04 -0.56 3.87
N LEU A 76 1.87 -0.42 3.24
CA LEU A 76 1.67 0.27 1.97
C LEU A 76 0.93 1.58 2.24
N GLN A 77 1.63 2.70 2.11
CA GLN A 77 1.03 4.01 2.29
C GLN A 77 0.64 4.60 0.93
N LEU A 78 -0.62 5.03 0.83
CA LEU A 78 -1.14 5.66 -0.38
C LEU A 78 -0.88 7.16 -0.33
N LEU A 79 -0.07 7.66 -1.26
CA LEU A 79 0.20 9.09 -1.39
C LEU A 79 -1.00 9.82 -2.02
N ARG A 80 -2.04 10.05 -1.21
CA ARG A 80 -3.29 10.69 -1.63
C ARG A 80 -3.27 12.20 -1.63
N PHE A 81 -2.28 12.85 -1.04
CA PHE A 81 -2.26 14.31 -0.97
C PHE A 81 -1.25 14.87 -1.94
N ASN A 82 -1.73 15.69 -2.87
CA ASN A 82 -0.88 16.46 -3.76
C ASN A 82 -0.93 17.93 -3.33
N PHE A 83 0.24 18.52 -3.16
CA PHE A 83 0.37 19.93 -2.82
C PHE A 83 0.75 20.73 -4.06
N ASP A 84 -0.18 21.57 -4.50
CA ASP A 84 0.06 22.56 -5.54
C ASP A 84 0.30 23.93 -4.89
N ARG A 85 1.34 24.66 -5.32
CA ARG A 85 1.68 25.96 -4.72
C ARG A 85 0.61 27.04 -4.94
N GLN A 86 -0.20 26.93 -5.99
CA GLN A 86 -1.26 27.89 -6.32
C GLN A 86 -2.63 27.42 -5.84
N ALA A 87 -2.93 26.13 -5.99
CA ALA A 87 -4.24 25.54 -5.66
C ALA A 87 -4.32 24.89 -4.26
N GLY A 88 -3.22 24.87 -3.50
CA GLY A 88 -3.15 24.29 -2.17
C GLY A 88 -3.12 22.75 -2.16
N CYS A 89 -3.41 22.16 -1.01
CA CYS A 89 -3.43 20.71 -0.83
C CYS A 89 -4.74 20.10 -1.34
N ARG A 90 -4.66 19.15 -2.28
CA ARG A 90 -5.80 18.40 -2.80
C ARG A 90 -5.66 16.91 -2.53
N LYS A 91 -6.74 16.31 -2.00
CA LYS A 91 -6.86 14.85 -1.86
C LYS A 91 -7.22 14.19 -3.19
N ILE A 92 -6.50 13.12 -3.52
CA ILE A 92 -6.71 12.26 -4.68
C ILE A 92 -7.78 11.24 -4.31
N ASN A 93 -8.96 11.42 -4.91
CA ASN A 93 -10.14 10.60 -4.63
C ASN A 93 -10.24 9.34 -5.50
N THR A 94 -9.20 9.01 -6.26
CA THR A 94 -9.17 7.82 -7.12
C THR A 94 -9.37 6.56 -6.29
N ALA A 95 -10.30 5.70 -6.74
CA ALA A 95 -10.53 4.43 -6.09
C ALA A 95 -9.32 3.50 -6.24
N VAL A 96 -8.98 2.79 -5.17
CA VAL A 96 -7.87 1.83 -5.14
C VAL A 96 -8.45 0.44 -4.96
N GLN A 97 -7.92 -0.51 -5.72
CA GLN A 97 -8.35 -1.91 -5.66
C GLN A 97 -7.28 -2.78 -4.99
N PHE A 98 -7.67 -3.58 -4.00
CA PHE A 98 -6.77 -4.50 -3.29
C PHE A 98 -7.47 -5.78 -2.85
N SER A 99 -6.71 -6.86 -2.61
CA SER A 99 -7.22 -8.16 -2.15
C SER A 99 -6.76 -8.47 -0.71
N GLU A 100 -7.38 -9.47 -0.07
CA GLU A 100 -6.91 -9.94 1.25
C GLU A 100 -5.57 -10.66 1.20
N SER A 101 -5.18 -11.16 0.02
CA SER A 101 -3.90 -11.83 -0.21
C SER A 101 -3.10 -11.01 -1.20
N LEU A 102 -1.83 -10.75 -0.90
CA LEU A 102 -0.92 -10.05 -1.79
C LEU A 102 0.30 -10.94 -2.05
N ASP A 103 0.42 -11.45 -3.28
CA ASP A 103 1.62 -12.16 -3.72
C ASP A 103 2.60 -11.22 -4.40
N LEU A 104 3.80 -11.10 -3.83
CA LEU A 104 4.91 -10.31 -4.37
C LEU A 104 5.93 -11.18 -5.12
N SER A 105 5.69 -12.48 -5.29
CA SER A 105 6.57 -13.38 -6.06
C SER A 105 6.95 -12.85 -7.45
N PRO A 106 6.04 -12.24 -8.24
CA PRO A 106 6.37 -11.78 -9.59
C PRO A 106 7.33 -10.58 -9.63
N HIS A 107 7.56 -9.97 -8.46
CA HIS A 107 8.35 -8.75 -8.30
C HIS A 107 9.73 -8.98 -7.69
N LEU A 108 10.05 -10.24 -7.38
CA LEU A 108 11.33 -10.65 -6.79
C LEU A 108 12.13 -11.46 -7.80
N GLN A 109 13.43 -11.14 -7.94
CA GLN A 109 14.31 -11.93 -8.80
C GLN A 109 14.68 -13.29 -8.17
N GLN A 110 14.85 -13.31 -6.85
CA GLN A 110 15.18 -14.50 -6.06
C GLN A 110 14.46 -14.37 -4.72
N PRO A 111 13.23 -14.91 -4.59
CA PRO A 111 12.49 -14.83 -3.35
C PRO A 111 13.17 -15.69 -2.28
N ALA A 112 13.41 -15.09 -1.11
CA ALA A 112 13.86 -15.79 0.09
C ALA A 112 12.73 -15.73 1.13
N GLY A 113 12.12 -16.87 1.43
CA GLY A 113 10.98 -16.96 2.36
C GLY A 113 9.62 -16.73 1.71
N SER A 114 8.60 -16.43 2.53
CA SER A 114 7.23 -16.19 2.04
C SER A 114 7.14 -14.90 1.22
N THR A 115 6.54 -15.01 0.04
CA THR A 115 6.21 -13.87 -0.83
C THR A 115 4.75 -13.46 -0.74
N VAL A 116 3.94 -14.29 -0.07
CA VAL A 116 2.51 -14.09 0.10
C VAL A 116 2.25 -13.43 1.45
N TYR A 117 1.40 -12.42 1.42
CA TYR A 117 0.96 -11.67 2.58
C TYR A 117 -0.54 -11.71 2.74
N SER A 118 -0.99 -11.79 3.98
CA SER A 118 -2.40 -11.61 4.35
C SER A 118 -2.64 -10.19 4.87
N LEU A 119 -3.74 -9.59 4.41
CA LEU A 119 -4.24 -8.31 4.87
C LEU A 119 -4.66 -8.39 6.35
N VAL A 120 -4.15 -7.47 7.16
CA VAL A 120 -4.40 -7.47 8.61
C VAL A 120 -4.92 -6.15 9.16
N ALA A 121 -4.65 -5.03 8.49
CA ALA A 121 -5.26 -3.77 8.84
C ALA A 121 -5.40 -2.83 7.66
N VAL A 122 -6.39 -1.95 7.76
CA VAL A 122 -6.67 -0.86 6.82
C VAL A 122 -6.87 0.41 7.63
N LEU A 123 -6.08 1.44 7.32
CA LEU A 123 -6.23 2.77 7.90
C LEU A 123 -6.99 3.67 6.92
N ILE A 124 -8.05 4.31 7.41
CA ILE A 124 -8.98 5.10 6.61
C ILE A 124 -8.93 6.55 7.09
N HIS A 125 -8.68 7.48 6.17
CA HIS A 125 -8.79 8.92 6.37
C HIS A 125 -10.08 9.47 5.73
N GLN A 126 -11.01 9.90 6.57
CA GLN A 126 -12.25 10.57 6.18
C GLN A 126 -12.04 12.08 6.16
N GLY A 127 -12.52 12.77 5.14
CA GLY A 127 -12.36 14.22 5.00
C GLY A 127 -11.53 14.64 3.77
N PRO A 128 -11.65 15.92 3.38
CA PRO A 128 -11.18 16.39 2.07
C PRO A 128 -9.73 16.88 2.05
N SER A 129 -9.11 17.18 3.20
CA SER A 129 -7.80 17.83 3.27
C SER A 129 -6.75 16.96 3.98
N ALA A 130 -5.47 17.32 3.87
CA ALA A 130 -4.41 16.67 4.65
C ALA A 130 -4.32 17.23 6.09
N ASN A 131 -4.87 18.43 6.31
CA ASN A 131 -4.76 19.19 7.55
C ASN A 131 -5.97 19.02 8.47
N SER A 132 -7.03 18.38 7.98
CA SER A 132 -8.28 18.13 8.69
C SER A 132 -8.97 16.89 8.14
N GLY A 133 -9.57 16.13 9.05
CA GLY A 133 -10.28 14.89 8.73
C GLY A 133 -10.36 14.00 9.96
N HIS A 134 -10.64 12.72 9.73
CA HIS A 134 -10.85 11.73 10.78
C HIS A 134 -10.25 10.38 10.40
N TYR A 135 -9.52 9.76 11.31
CA TYR A 135 -8.86 8.47 11.06
C TYR A 135 -9.59 7.33 11.75
N VAL A 136 -9.92 6.29 10.98
CA VAL A 136 -10.57 5.07 11.48
C VAL A 136 -9.72 3.87 11.05
N ALA A 137 -9.49 2.93 11.96
CA ALA A 137 -8.75 1.71 11.67
C ALA A 137 -9.68 0.50 11.59
N HIS A 138 -9.51 -0.31 10.56
CA HIS A 138 -10.17 -1.61 10.40
C HIS A 138 -9.08 -2.66 10.62
N ILE A 139 -9.20 -3.48 11.67
CA ILE A 139 -8.16 -4.44 12.06
C ILE A 139 -8.78 -5.84 12.11
N LYS A 140 -8.08 -6.81 11.53
CA LYS A 140 -8.45 -8.22 11.56
C LYS A 140 -7.84 -8.88 12.78
N ASP A 141 -8.66 -9.42 13.66
CA ASP A 141 -8.19 -10.35 14.68
C ASP A 141 -7.78 -11.66 13.99
N ARG A 142 -6.50 -12.01 14.09
CA ARG A 142 -5.96 -13.23 13.49
C ARG A 142 -6.49 -14.50 14.13
N THR A 143 -6.89 -14.43 15.39
CA THR A 143 -7.34 -15.60 16.16
C THR A 143 -8.75 -16.00 15.71
N SER A 144 -9.68 -15.04 15.69
CA SER A 144 -11.07 -15.30 15.28
C SER A 144 -11.31 -15.14 13.77
N GLY A 145 -10.39 -14.49 13.05
CA GLY A 145 -10.59 -14.07 11.66
C GLY A 145 -11.64 -12.97 11.50
N SER A 146 -12.10 -12.36 12.59
CA SER A 146 -13.13 -11.31 12.56
C SER A 146 -12.51 -9.93 12.37
N TRP A 147 -13.24 -9.04 11.70
CA TRP A 147 -12.85 -7.64 11.55
C TRP A 147 -13.47 -6.76 12.63
N TYR A 148 -12.70 -5.76 13.05
CA TYR A 148 -13.09 -4.78 14.06
C TYR A 148 -12.83 -3.37 13.53
N ARG A 149 -13.79 -2.47 13.76
CA ARG A 149 -13.69 -1.03 13.47
C ARG A 149 -13.30 -0.32 14.75
N PHE A 150 -12.15 0.36 14.72
CA PHE A 150 -11.63 1.21 15.79
C PHE A 150 -11.82 2.66 15.36
N ASN A 151 -12.69 3.35 16.09
CA ASN A 151 -13.08 4.73 15.85
C ASN A 151 -12.96 5.47 17.18
N ASP A 152 -11.79 6.06 17.43
CA ASP A 152 -11.42 6.66 18.73
C ASP A 152 -11.58 5.66 19.89
N ASP A 153 -12.47 5.96 20.85
CA ASP A 153 -12.83 5.10 21.98
C ASP A 153 -13.83 4.00 21.60
N GLY A 154 -14.47 4.10 20.43
CA GLY A 154 -15.43 3.14 19.93
C GLY A 154 -14.78 1.94 19.23
N VAL A 155 -15.03 0.74 19.74
CA VAL A 155 -14.63 -0.53 19.09
C VAL A 155 -15.88 -1.35 18.75
N CYS A 156 -16.05 -1.67 17.47
CA CYS A 156 -17.19 -2.47 17.00
C CYS A 156 -16.74 -3.66 16.17
N LYS A 157 -17.25 -4.85 16.49
CA LYS A 157 -17.08 -6.04 15.64
C LYS A 157 -17.94 -5.88 14.37
N MET A 158 -17.34 -6.08 13.20
CA MET A 158 -18.06 -6.04 11.93
C MET A 158 -18.91 -7.30 11.74
N ARG A 159 -19.96 -7.20 10.92
CA ARG A 159 -20.83 -8.33 10.61
C ARG A 159 -20.11 -9.30 9.66
N GLY A 160 -20.04 -10.56 10.06
CA GLY A 160 -19.35 -11.60 9.29
C GLY A 160 -17.82 -11.55 9.44
N ARG A 161 -17.12 -12.23 8.53
CA ARG A 161 -15.65 -12.29 8.50
C ARG A 161 -15.01 -11.48 7.38
N GLN A 162 -15.83 -10.79 6.58
CA GLN A 162 -15.37 -10.00 5.45
C GLN A 162 -15.10 -8.57 5.89
N LEU A 163 -14.06 -7.97 5.32
CA LEU A 163 -13.78 -6.55 5.49
C LEU A 163 -14.91 -5.71 4.86
N GLN A 164 -15.49 -4.82 5.65
CA GLN A 164 -16.52 -3.88 5.21
C GLN A 164 -15.94 -2.46 5.27
N LEU A 165 -15.84 -1.81 4.11
CA LEU A 165 -15.19 -0.49 3.98
C LEU A 165 -16.20 0.65 3.75
N ASN A 166 -17.44 0.30 3.42
CA ASN A 166 -18.52 1.26 3.28
C ASN A 166 -19.09 1.57 4.67
N THR A 167 -19.18 2.85 5.00
CA THR A 167 -19.84 3.33 6.22
C THR A 167 -21.34 3.40 5.97
N ASP A 168 -22.10 2.51 6.62
CA ASP A 168 -23.48 2.69 7.10
C ASP A 168 -24.36 3.71 6.35
N ASP A 169 -24.71 3.47 5.07
CA ASP A 169 -25.98 3.92 4.43
C ASP A 169 -26.20 3.47 2.98
N GLU A 170 -25.22 2.88 2.29
CA GLU A 170 -25.43 2.32 0.95
C GLU A 170 -25.62 0.81 1.01
N SER A 171 -26.78 0.37 0.52
CA SER A 171 -27.17 -1.03 0.37
C SER A 171 -26.05 -1.89 -0.24
N PRO A 172 -25.94 -3.18 0.15
CA PRO A 172 -24.87 -4.05 -0.32
C PRO A 172 -24.99 -4.24 -1.84
N THR A 173 -24.09 -3.62 -2.61
CA THR A 173 -23.92 -4.00 -4.00
C THR A 173 -23.33 -5.41 -4.04
N HIS A 174 -24.14 -6.34 -4.55
CA HIS A 174 -23.82 -7.75 -4.67
C HIS A 174 -22.43 -7.97 -5.29
N SER A 175 -21.54 -8.63 -4.55
CA SER A 175 -20.41 -9.33 -5.16
C SER A 175 -20.92 -10.62 -5.79
N THR A 176 -21.17 -10.61 -7.10
CA THR A 176 -21.27 -11.84 -7.90
C THR A 176 -19.85 -12.33 -8.19
N GLY A 177 -19.57 -13.60 -7.88
CA GLY A 177 -18.28 -14.22 -8.19
C GLY A 177 -17.96 -15.41 -7.28
N SER A 178 -18.39 -16.59 -7.71
CA SER A 178 -17.90 -17.88 -7.21
C SER A 178 -16.47 -18.10 -7.69
N GLY A 179 -15.51 -18.16 -6.76
CA GLY A 179 -14.19 -18.75 -7.00
C GLY A 179 -13.03 -17.82 -7.39
N GLU A 180 -13.22 -16.52 -7.60
CA GLU A 180 -12.12 -15.59 -7.92
C GLU A 180 -11.61 -14.81 -6.69
N GLU A 181 -10.32 -14.47 -6.71
CA GLU A 181 -9.64 -13.60 -5.74
C GLU A 181 -10.45 -12.32 -5.50
N ARG A 182 -11.02 -12.19 -4.29
CA ARG A 182 -11.92 -11.09 -3.96
C ARG A 182 -11.14 -9.79 -3.83
N ALA A 183 -11.54 -8.82 -4.64
CA ALA A 183 -10.96 -7.49 -4.62
C ALA A 183 -11.92 -6.47 -3.98
N TYR A 184 -11.37 -5.68 -3.07
CA TYR A 184 -12.01 -4.53 -2.45
C TYR A 184 -11.80 -3.30 -3.31
N PHE A 185 -12.86 -2.52 -3.50
CA PHE A 185 -12.80 -1.18 -4.05
C PHE A 185 -13.00 -0.21 -2.90
N VAL A 186 -12.01 0.64 -2.69
CA VAL A 186 -12.10 1.72 -1.70
C VAL A 186 -12.09 3.03 -2.41
N ASP A 187 -12.96 3.90 -1.92
CA ASP A 187 -13.02 5.29 -2.28
C ASP A 187 -11.75 6.03 -1.81
N ALA A 188 -11.81 7.36 -1.89
CA ALA A 188 -10.76 8.27 -1.47
C ALA A 188 -10.25 8.07 -0.03
N ARG A 189 -10.95 7.31 0.81
CA ARG A 189 -10.68 7.29 2.25
C ARG A 189 -9.55 6.34 2.62
N LEU A 190 -9.20 5.33 1.84
CA LEU A 190 -8.10 4.44 2.21
C LEU A 190 -6.76 5.19 2.29
N PHE A 191 -6.10 5.20 3.44
CA PHE A 191 -4.81 5.88 3.62
C PHE A 191 -3.62 4.92 3.59
N ALA A 192 -3.72 3.81 4.32
CA ALA A 192 -2.66 2.80 4.36
C ALA A 192 -3.23 1.39 4.50
N VAL A 193 -2.46 0.42 4.01
CA VAL A 193 -2.79 -1.01 4.06
C VAL A 193 -1.65 -1.76 4.70
N LEU A 194 -1.96 -2.60 5.69
CA LEU A 194 -0.98 -3.43 6.38
C LEU A 194 -1.22 -4.90 6.05
N PHE A 195 -0.13 -5.54 5.68
CA PHE A 195 -0.03 -6.91 5.23
C PHE A 195 1.00 -7.63 6.11
N ALA A 196 0.79 -8.90 6.46
CA ALA A 196 1.85 -9.69 7.09
C ALA A 196 1.99 -11.07 6.48
N SER A 197 3.23 -11.56 6.47
CA SER A 197 3.55 -12.92 6.04
C SER A 197 2.99 -13.95 7.03
N GLU A 198 2.50 -15.08 6.51
CA GLU A 198 1.93 -16.17 7.32
C GLU A 198 2.96 -16.87 8.24
N LEU A 199 4.26 -16.69 8.00
CA LEU A 199 5.35 -17.35 8.71
C LEU A 199 5.70 -16.78 10.11
N GLN A 200 4.80 -16.02 10.75
CA GLN A 200 5.07 -15.47 12.09
C GLN A 200 4.00 -15.91 13.10
N PRO A 201 4.35 -16.80 14.04
CA PRO A 201 3.49 -17.08 15.18
C PRO A 201 3.52 -15.88 16.13
N TYR A 202 2.35 -15.31 16.41
CA TYR A 202 2.07 -14.34 17.48
C TYR A 202 2.62 -12.91 17.31
N PHE A 203 1.75 -12.01 16.82
CA PHE A 203 1.60 -10.69 17.44
C PHE A 203 0.30 -10.74 18.26
N PRO A 204 0.34 -10.77 19.60
CA PRO A 204 -0.88 -10.64 20.40
C PRO A 204 -1.36 -9.20 20.30
N LEU A 205 -2.05 -8.86 19.21
CA LEU A 205 -2.80 -7.62 19.13
C LEU A 205 -4.14 -7.88 19.83
N LEU A 206 -4.25 -7.28 21.01
CA LEU A 206 -5.49 -7.03 21.75
C LEU A 206 -6.05 -8.24 22.52
N ARG A 207 -5.62 -8.38 23.77
CA ARG A 207 -6.55 -8.82 24.83
C ARG A 207 -7.32 -7.56 25.27
N PRO A 208 -8.67 -7.57 25.25
CA PRO A 208 -9.43 -6.56 25.99
C PRO A 208 -9.01 -6.60 27.45
N LEU A 209 -8.82 -5.43 28.07
CA LEU A 209 -8.66 -5.31 29.52
C LEU A 209 -9.96 -5.73 30.24
#